data_AF-D9R5C5-F1
#
_entry.id   AF-D9R5C5-F1
#
_cell.length_a   1.000
_cell.length_b   1.000
_cell.length_c   1.000
_cell.angle_alpha   90.00
_cell.angle_beta   90.00
_cell.angle_gamma   90.00
#
_symmetry.space_group_name_H-M   'P 1'
#
loop_
_entity.id
_entity.type
_entity.pdbx_description
1 polymer ?
#
loop_
_entity_poly.entity_id
_entity_poly.type
_entity_poly.pdbx_seq_one_letter_code
_entity_poly.pdbx_strand_id
1 'polypeptide(L)'
;MNNRIKEVRKKLGLSQEEFGKRLRVTKTSISKIEAGINNPSDQTIKLICSEFSVNEEWLRTGAGGQDNMFLSEDVKYIQNIGKLGTEKNDFKKFCLNMIMGLPDEYWDYIYKEFKKFDKEISNDDSGDLAHSVNSLMKDLPRTPEEFEKKYQPVDKNSKEVQDWIAKMRPTPKH
;
A
#
# COMPACT_ATOMS: atom_id res chain seq x y z
N MET A 1 26.29 11.42 3.63
CA MET A 1 24.88 11.14 3.96
C MET A 1 23.91 11.79 2.98
N ASN A 2 24.03 13.08 2.68
CA ASN A 2 23.16 13.81 1.76
C ASN A 2 23.01 13.13 0.38
N ASN A 3 24.12 12.69 -0.22
CA ASN A 3 24.09 11.91 -1.47
C ASN A 3 23.34 10.58 -1.33
N ARG A 4 23.47 9.87 -0.20
CA ARG A 4 22.73 8.62 0.07
C ARG A 4 21.23 8.86 0.22
N ILE A 5 20.81 9.98 0.81
CA ILE A 5 19.38 10.36 0.84
C ILE A 5 18.85 10.57 -0.59
N LYS A 6 19.63 11.23 -1.45
CA LYS A 6 19.29 11.40 -2.86
C LYS A 6 19.23 10.06 -3.60
N GLU A 7 20.16 9.14 -3.32
CA GLU A 7 20.17 7.77 -3.87
C GLU A 7 18.92 7.00 -3.48
N VAL A 8 18.55 6.99 -2.19
CA VAL A 8 17.30 6.38 -1.71
C VAL A 8 16.11 6.90 -2.51
N ARG A 9 15.93 8.22 -2.58
CA ARG A 9 14.80 8.81 -3.30
C ARG A 9 14.78 8.40 -4.77
N LYS A 10 15.94 8.46 -5.44
CA LYS A 10 16.09 8.07 -6.85
C LYS A 10 15.78 6.59 -7.06
N LYS A 11 16.22 5.72 -6.17
CA LYS A 11 15.98 4.27 -6.23
C LYS A 11 14.49 3.94 -6.08
N LEU A 12 13.76 4.73 -5.29
CA LEU A 12 12.31 4.66 -5.15
C LEU A 12 11.52 5.34 -6.28
N GLY A 13 12.19 5.94 -7.28
CA GLY A 13 11.53 6.63 -8.40
C GLY A 13 10.79 7.92 -8.03
N LEU A 14 11.01 8.46 -6.82
CA LEU A 14 10.23 9.58 -6.31
C LEU A 14 10.82 10.94 -6.73
N SER A 15 9.94 11.90 -7.02
CA SER A 15 10.32 13.31 -7.09
C SER A 15 10.69 13.85 -5.71
N GLN A 16 11.44 14.97 -5.66
CA GLN A 16 11.74 15.65 -4.39
C GLN A 16 10.47 16.12 -3.66
N GLU A 17 9.41 16.39 -4.41
CA GLU A 17 8.12 16.82 -3.87
C GLU A 17 7.37 15.67 -3.21
N GLU A 18 7.27 14.52 -3.87
CA GLU A 18 6.63 13.33 -3.29
C GLU A 18 7.41 12.82 -2.07
N PHE A 19 8.74 12.82 -2.15
CA PHE A 19 9.61 12.43 -1.03
C PHE A 19 9.42 13.36 0.17
N GLY A 20 9.40 14.67 -0.08
CA GLY A 20 9.12 15.67 0.95
C GLY A 20 7.73 15.52 1.56
N LYS A 21 6.72 15.27 0.73
CA LYS A 21 5.32 15.07 1.17
C LYS A 21 5.20 13.89 2.15
N ARG A 22 5.83 12.75 1.86
CA ARG A 22 5.84 11.59 2.78
C ARG A 22 6.55 11.90 4.11
N LEU A 23 7.64 12.66 4.04
CA LEU A 23 8.39 13.12 5.21
C LEU A 23 7.79 14.36 5.91
N ARG A 24 6.67 14.90 5.42
CA ARG A 24 6.02 16.12 5.92
C ARG A 24 6.96 17.33 5.93
N VAL A 25 7.81 17.46 4.92
CA VAL A 25 8.70 18.61 4.70
C VAL A 25 8.54 19.15 3.29
N THR A 26 8.97 20.39 3.08
CA THR A 26 8.86 21.02 1.75
C THR A 26 9.86 20.43 0.76
N LYS A 27 9.52 20.45 -0.53
CA LYS A 27 10.44 20.14 -1.64
C LYS A 27 11.77 20.89 -1.52
N THR A 28 11.71 22.18 -1.15
CA THR A 28 12.91 23.02 -0.96
C THR A 28 13.80 22.49 0.15
N SER A 29 13.23 21.98 1.25
CA SER A 29 14.00 21.35 2.32
C SER A 29 14.74 20.12 1.82
N ILE A 30 14.05 19.23 1.09
CA ILE A 30 14.67 18.05 0.47
C ILE A 30 15.80 18.44 -0.47
N SER A 31 15.58 19.43 -1.33
CA SER A 31 16.60 19.91 -2.27
C SER A 31 17.86 20.43 -1.55
N LYS A 32 17.70 21.25 -0.50
CA LYS A 32 18.81 21.74 0.33
C LYS A 32 19.53 20.61 1.07
N ILE A 33 18.80 19.61 1.56
CA ILE A 33 19.38 18.42 2.18
C ILE A 33 20.20 17.66 1.13
N GLU A 34 19.64 17.32 -0.03
CA GLU A 34 20.34 16.55 -1.07
C GLU A 34 21.56 17.28 -1.65
N ALA A 35 21.52 18.61 -1.69
CA ALA A 35 22.63 19.45 -2.14
C ALA A 35 23.75 19.61 -1.08
N GLY A 36 23.56 19.11 0.14
CA GLY A 36 24.52 19.27 1.24
C GLY A 36 24.54 20.66 1.86
N ILE A 37 23.61 21.54 1.48
CA ILE A 37 23.46 22.87 2.06
C ILE A 37 22.98 22.75 3.52
N ASN A 38 22.03 21.85 3.76
CA ASN A 38 21.53 21.54 5.09
C ASN A 38 21.86 20.09 5.47
N ASN A 39 22.26 19.87 6.71
CA ASN A 39 22.36 18.52 7.26
C ASN A 39 20.99 18.10 7.81
N PRO A 40 20.51 16.86 7.55
CA PRO A 40 19.27 16.37 8.16
C PRO A 40 19.47 16.22 9.67
N SER A 41 18.43 16.52 10.45
CA SER A 41 18.42 16.22 11.88
C SER A 41 18.29 14.72 12.11
N ASP A 42 18.65 14.25 13.31
CA ASP A 42 18.42 12.85 13.70
C ASP A 42 16.96 12.43 13.58
N GLN A 43 16.03 13.35 13.85
CA GLN A 43 14.61 13.11 13.64
C GLN A 43 14.27 12.88 12.17
N THR A 44 14.83 13.70 11.26
CA THR A 44 14.65 13.50 9.81
C THR A 44 15.25 12.19 9.35
N ILE A 45 16.43 11.80 9.86
CA ILE A 45 17.09 10.53 9.53
C ILE A 45 16.20 9.36 9.96
N LYS A 46 15.70 9.37 11.20
CA LYS A 46 14.78 8.32 11.71
C LYS A 46 13.50 8.25 10.88
N LEU A 47 12.93 9.40 10.52
CA LEU A 47 11.72 9.46 9.71
C LEU A 47 11.95 8.84 8.32
N ILE A 48 13.08 9.14 7.67
CA ILE A 48 13.49 8.51 6.41
C ILE A 48 13.58 6.99 6.57
N CYS A 49 14.24 6.52 7.63
CA CYS A 49 14.42 5.09 7.86
C CYS A 49 13.09 4.38 8.07
N SER A 50 12.18 4.94 8.88
CA SER A 50 10.88 4.34 9.18
C SER A 50 9.87 4.42 8.02
N GLU A 51 9.93 5.48 7.22
CA GLU A 51 8.98 5.71 6.13
C GLU A 51 9.34 4.88 4.90
N PHE A 52 10.65 4.76 4.60
CA PHE A 52 11.14 4.13 3.38
C PHE A 52 11.84 2.79 3.62
N SER A 53 11.79 2.26 4.84
CA SER A 53 12.46 1.01 5.24
C SER A 53 13.96 1.01 4.90
N VAL A 54 14.62 2.16 5.09
CA VAL A 54 16.05 2.34 4.84
C VAL A 54 16.84 1.88 6.07
N ASN A 55 17.98 1.22 5.82
CA ASN A 55 18.90 0.86 6.89
C ASN A 55 19.62 2.13 7.40
N GLU A 56 19.44 2.46 8.69
CA GLU A 56 20.01 3.66 9.29
C GLU A 56 21.55 3.65 9.33
N GLU A 57 22.15 2.49 9.60
CA GLU A 57 23.61 2.34 9.63
C GLU A 57 24.19 2.64 8.25
N TRP A 58 23.60 2.07 7.19
CA TRP A 58 23.97 2.38 5.82
C TRP A 58 23.76 3.86 5.49
N LEU A 59 22.63 4.45 5.89
CA LEU A 59 22.33 5.86 5.58
C LEU A 59 23.36 6.80 6.22
N ARG A 60 23.75 6.52 7.47
CA ARG A 60 24.74 7.32 8.22
C ARG A 60 26.17 7.07 7.78
N THR A 61 26.56 5.83 7.56
CA THR A 61 27.98 5.45 7.37
C THR A 61 28.30 5.01 5.95
N GLY A 62 27.36 4.36 5.26
CA GLY A 62 27.57 3.65 4.00
C GLY A 62 28.03 2.21 4.18
N ALA A 63 28.06 1.69 5.41
CA ALA A 63 28.47 0.32 5.71
C ALA A 63 27.56 -0.71 5.00
N GLY A 64 28.17 -1.81 4.56
CA GLY A 64 27.48 -2.88 3.82
C GLY A 64 27.21 -2.57 2.35
N GLY A 65 27.60 -1.40 1.83
CA GLY A 65 27.44 -1.07 0.41
C GLY A 65 25.98 -0.88 -0.01
N GLN A 66 25.74 -0.74 -1.32
CA GLN A 66 24.40 -0.42 -1.86
C GLN A 66 23.34 -1.49 -1.55
N ASP A 67 23.76 -2.75 -1.41
CA ASP A 67 22.86 -3.87 -1.09
C ASP A 67 22.27 -3.77 0.32
N ASN A 68 22.94 -3.02 1.21
CA ASN A 68 22.47 -2.75 2.57
C ASN A 68 21.61 -1.48 2.67
N MET A 69 21.21 -0.86 1.55
CA MET A 69 20.41 0.38 1.54
C MET A 69 19.06 0.21 2.22
N PHE A 70 18.36 -0.89 1.95
CA PHE A 70 17.04 -1.18 2.49
C PHE A 70 17.11 -2.35 3.47
N LEU A 71 16.18 -2.34 4.42
CA LEU A 71 15.97 -3.47 5.32
C LEU A 71 15.53 -4.70 4.53
N SER A 72 15.87 -5.89 5.02
CA SER A 72 15.38 -7.15 4.43
C SER A 72 13.86 -7.27 4.53
N GLU A 73 13.26 -8.10 3.68
CA GLU A 73 11.82 -8.34 3.69
C GLU A 73 11.31 -8.84 5.05
N ASP A 74 12.06 -9.68 5.75
CA ASP A 74 11.71 -10.16 7.09
C ASP A 74 11.60 -9.01 8.10
N VAL A 75 12.54 -8.05 8.05
CA VAL A 75 12.52 -6.89 8.94
C VAL A 75 11.37 -5.94 8.57
N LYS A 76 11.11 -5.74 7.28
CA LYS A 76 9.96 -4.96 6.81
C LYS A 76 8.64 -5.59 7.29
N TYR A 77 8.52 -6.91 7.20
CA TYR A 77 7.36 -7.65 7.68
C TYR A 77 7.13 -7.39 9.18
N ILE A 78 8.16 -7.56 10.02
CA ILE A 78 8.07 -7.32 11.46
C ILE A 78 7.67 -5.86 11.77
N GLN A 79 8.24 -4.88 11.05
CA GLN A 79 7.85 -3.47 11.20
C GLN A 79 6.38 -3.23 10.84
N ASN A 80 5.88 -3.86 9.78
CA ASN A 80 4.49 -3.75 9.36
C ASN A 80 3.55 -4.37 10.39
N ILE A 81 3.89 -5.53 10.96
CA ILE A 81 3.15 -6.14 12.07
C ILE A 81 3.16 -5.20 13.30
N GLY A 82 4.29 -4.57 13.61
CA GLY A 82 4.39 -3.58 14.69
C GLY A 82 3.46 -2.38 14.48
N LYS A 83 3.41 -1.83 13.26
CA LYS A 83 2.47 -0.76 12.88
C LYS A 83 1.02 -1.20 13.09
N LEU A 84 0.68 -2.43 12.67
CA LEU A 84 -0.65 -3.02 12.85
C LEU A 84 -1.01 -3.19 14.33
N GLY A 85 -0.07 -3.53 15.21
CA GLY A 85 -0.31 -3.63 16.66
C GLY A 85 -0.78 -2.31 17.30
N THR A 86 -0.51 -1.18 16.65
CA THR A 86 -0.96 0.15 17.09
C THR A 86 -2.13 0.70 16.27
N GLU A 87 -2.69 -0.10 15.36
CA GLU A 87 -3.80 0.32 14.51
C GLU A 87 -5.02 0.71 15.37
N LYS A 88 -5.69 1.79 14.98
CA LYS A 88 -6.88 2.32 15.69
C LYS A 88 -8.17 2.10 14.92
N ASN A 89 -8.08 1.81 13.62
CA ASN A 89 -9.25 1.52 12.80
C ASN A 89 -9.79 0.11 13.08
N ASP A 90 -11.01 0.03 13.60
CA ASP A 90 -11.62 -1.24 14.01
C ASP A 90 -11.91 -2.17 12.83
N PHE A 91 -12.23 -1.63 11.65
CA PHE A 91 -12.44 -2.45 10.46
C PHE A 91 -11.14 -3.13 10.01
N LYS A 92 -10.00 -2.42 10.03
CA LYS A 92 -8.70 -3.02 9.74
C LYS A 92 -8.34 -4.12 10.73
N LYS A 93 -8.62 -3.93 12.03
CA LYS A 93 -8.43 -4.97 13.05
C LYS A 93 -9.31 -6.18 12.81
N PHE A 94 -10.58 -5.97 12.47
CA PHE A 94 -11.50 -7.03 12.12
C PHE A 94 -10.99 -7.86 10.94
N CYS A 95 -10.61 -7.20 9.85
CA CYS A 95 -10.06 -7.87 8.67
C CYS A 95 -8.81 -8.69 9.01
N LEU A 96 -7.90 -8.14 9.82
CA LEU A 96 -6.70 -8.84 10.26
C LEU A 96 -7.05 -10.12 11.05
N ASN A 97 -7.91 -10.00 12.05
CA ASN A 97 -8.31 -11.13 12.88
C ASN A 97 -9.04 -12.21 12.07
N MET A 98 -9.89 -11.81 11.13
CA MET A 98 -10.57 -12.72 10.20
C MET A 98 -9.56 -13.50 9.36
N ILE A 99 -8.56 -12.82 8.78
CA ILE A 99 -7.54 -13.47 7.94
C ILE A 99 -6.63 -14.38 8.79
N MET A 100 -6.25 -13.96 10.00
CA MET A 100 -5.41 -14.76 10.90
C MET A 100 -6.11 -16.03 11.41
N GLY A 101 -7.44 -15.99 11.58
CA GLY A 101 -8.23 -17.13 12.00
C GLY A 101 -8.79 -17.96 10.84
N LEU A 102 -8.43 -17.64 9.60
CA LEU A 102 -8.97 -18.33 8.42
C LEU A 102 -8.37 -19.75 8.33
N PRO A 103 -9.19 -20.81 8.25
CA PRO A 103 -8.69 -22.17 8.06
C PRO A 103 -7.95 -22.34 6.73
N ASP A 104 -6.93 -23.21 6.74
CA ASP A 104 -6.00 -23.31 5.60
C ASP A 104 -6.65 -23.71 4.28
N GLU A 105 -7.72 -24.52 4.36
CA GLU A 105 -8.51 -24.99 3.22
C GLU A 105 -9.16 -23.87 2.39
N TYR A 106 -9.32 -22.67 2.96
CA TYR A 106 -9.90 -21.53 2.26
C TYR A 106 -8.85 -20.66 1.54
N TRP A 107 -7.56 -20.81 1.85
CA TRP A 107 -6.51 -20.00 1.21
C TRP A 107 -6.41 -20.24 -0.28
N ASP A 108 -6.61 -21.47 -0.74
CA ASP A 108 -6.59 -21.81 -2.17
C ASP A 108 -7.71 -21.10 -2.94
N TYR A 109 -8.89 -21.01 -2.34
CA TYR A 109 -10.02 -20.29 -2.93
C TYR A 109 -9.75 -18.78 -2.96
N ILE A 110 -9.34 -18.21 -1.81
CA ILE A 110 -9.00 -16.79 -1.72
C ILE A 110 -7.91 -16.43 -2.73
N TYR A 111 -6.83 -17.20 -2.80
CA TYR A 111 -5.74 -16.98 -3.76
C TYR A 111 -6.24 -16.97 -5.20
N LYS A 112 -7.12 -17.91 -5.58
CA LYS A 112 -7.72 -17.96 -6.92
C LYS A 112 -8.56 -16.73 -7.22
N GLU A 113 -9.39 -16.28 -6.27
CA GLU A 113 -10.19 -15.07 -6.44
C GLU A 113 -9.31 -13.82 -6.55
N PHE A 114 -8.30 -13.68 -5.69
CA PHE A 114 -7.34 -12.57 -5.76
C PHE A 114 -6.56 -12.57 -7.09
N LYS A 115 -6.16 -13.73 -7.60
CA LYS A 115 -5.47 -13.83 -8.90
C LYS A 115 -6.31 -13.44 -10.11
N LYS A 116 -7.65 -13.41 -10.01
CA LYS A 116 -8.49 -12.88 -11.09
C LYS A 116 -8.26 -11.40 -11.29
N PHE A 117 -7.99 -10.66 -10.21
CA PHE A 117 -7.66 -9.24 -10.26
C PHE A 117 -6.22 -8.98 -10.73
N ASP A 118 -5.32 -9.95 -10.56
CA ASP A 118 -3.92 -9.87 -11.00
C ASP A 118 -3.77 -9.86 -12.53
N LYS A 119 -4.68 -10.51 -13.27
CA LYS A 119 -4.70 -10.53 -14.74
C LYS A 119 -4.98 -9.17 -15.39
N GLU A 120 -5.48 -8.19 -14.65
CA GLU A 120 -5.64 -6.80 -15.14
C GLU A 120 -4.41 -5.93 -14.82
N ILE A 121 -3.48 -6.39 -13.98
CA ILE A 121 -2.33 -5.63 -13.47
C ILE A 121 -1.03 -5.98 -14.21
N SER A 122 -0.97 -7.11 -14.92
CA SER A 122 0.26 -7.76 -15.43
C SER A 122 1.00 -7.07 -16.59
N ASN A 123 1.06 -5.74 -16.62
CA ASN A 123 1.95 -4.98 -17.53
C ASN A 123 3.06 -4.20 -16.79
N ASP A 124 3.25 -4.37 -15.48
CA ASP A 124 4.29 -3.62 -14.74
C ASP A 124 5.03 -4.50 -13.72
N ASP A 125 6.26 -4.89 -14.08
CA ASP A 125 7.19 -5.82 -13.39
C ASP A 125 7.82 -5.26 -12.08
N SER A 126 7.17 -4.33 -11.39
CA SER A 126 7.84 -3.61 -10.27
C SER A 126 7.83 -4.33 -8.92
N GLY A 127 7.06 -5.41 -8.74
CA GLY A 127 7.05 -6.22 -7.50
C GLY A 127 6.63 -5.49 -6.21
N ASP A 128 6.23 -4.22 -6.30
CA ASP A 128 5.83 -3.39 -5.16
C ASP A 128 4.32 -3.49 -4.92
N LEU A 129 3.94 -4.20 -3.86
CA LEU A 129 2.55 -4.34 -3.42
C LEU A 129 1.85 -2.99 -3.24
N ALA A 130 2.56 -1.96 -2.78
CA ALA A 130 1.96 -0.62 -2.60
C ALA A 130 1.62 0.03 -3.95
N HIS A 131 2.42 -0.22 -4.99
CA HIS A 131 2.14 0.25 -6.34
C HIS A 131 1.00 -0.53 -6.99
N SER A 132 0.96 -1.85 -6.84
CA SER A 132 -0.15 -2.69 -7.31
C SER A 132 -1.48 -2.30 -6.66
N VAL A 133 -1.49 -2.06 -5.34
CA VAL A 133 -2.68 -1.60 -4.62
C VAL A 133 -3.10 -0.19 -5.06
N ASN A 134 -2.15 0.74 -5.23
CA ASN A 134 -2.47 2.08 -5.74
C ASN A 134 -3.02 2.06 -7.17
N SER A 135 -2.53 1.15 -8.03
CA SER A 135 -3.07 0.93 -9.37
C SER A 135 -4.51 0.45 -9.32
N LEU A 136 -4.79 -0.57 -8.49
CA LEU A 136 -6.15 -1.09 -8.26
C LEU A 136 -7.10 -0.02 -7.70
N MET A 137 -6.60 0.87 -6.83
CA MET A 137 -7.39 1.92 -6.22
C MET A 137 -7.54 3.17 -7.11
N LYS A 138 -6.85 3.25 -8.26
CA LYS A 138 -6.85 4.45 -9.11
C LYS A 138 -8.24 4.81 -9.62
N ASP A 139 -9.03 3.80 -9.96
CA ASP A 139 -10.37 3.97 -10.54
C ASP A 139 -11.48 3.92 -9.49
N LEU A 140 -11.16 3.71 -8.21
CA LEU A 140 -12.15 3.75 -7.15
C LEU A 140 -12.62 5.19 -6.90
N PRO A 141 -13.94 5.40 -6.73
CA PRO A 141 -14.48 6.71 -6.37
C PRO A 141 -13.93 7.14 -5.01
N ARG A 142 -13.51 8.40 -4.91
CA ARG A 142 -12.85 8.98 -3.74
C ARG A 142 -13.81 9.75 -2.84
N THR A 143 -15.02 10.05 -3.33
CA THR A 143 -16.09 10.68 -2.55
C THR A 143 -17.39 9.87 -2.61
N PRO A 144 -18.30 10.05 -1.63
CA PRO A 144 -19.64 9.47 -1.69
C PRO A 144 -20.40 9.84 -2.96
N GLU A 145 -20.29 11.09 -3.46
CA GLU A 145 -20.99 11.49 -4.70
C GLU A 145 -20.41 10.78 -5.93
N GLU A 146 -19.09 10.60 -6.00
CA GLU A 146 -18.45 9.81 -7.07
C GLU A 146 -18.89 8.35 -7.03
N PHE A 147 -19.07 7.80 -5.81
CA PHE A 147 -19.55 6.45 -5.62
C PHE A 147 -20.98 6.28 -6.11
N GLU A 148 -21.91 7.15 -5.70
CA GLU A 148 -23.31 7.10 -6.16
C GLU A 148 -23.44 7.33 -7.67
N LYS A 149 -22.58 8.18 -8.25
CA LYS A 149 -22.56 8.41 -9.69
C LYS A 149 -22.05 7.21 -10.46
N LYS A 150 -21.01 6.53 -9.96
CA LYS A 150 -20.39 5.36 -10.61
C LYS A 150 -21.21 4.08 -10.40
N TYR A 151 -21.80 3.93 -9.22
CA TYR A 151 -22.61 2.80 -8.82
C TYR A 151 -24.00 3.32 -8.49
N GLN A 152 -24.80 3.58 -9.54
CA GLN A 152 -26.18 3.98 -9.36
C GLN A 152 -26.93 2.89 -8.59
N PRO A 153 -27.80 3.26 -7.62
CA PRO A 153 -28.61 2.29 -6.91
C PRO A 153 -29.39 1.44 -7.90
N VAL A 154 -29.22 0.12 -7.83
CA VAL A 154 -29.93 -0.77 -8.74
C VAL A 154 -31.42 -0.66 -8.43
N ASP A 155 -32.21 -0.32 -9.45
CA ASP A 155 -33.67 -0.30 -9.32
C ASP A 155 -34.15 -1.73 -9.05
N LYS A 156 -34.67 -1.94 -7.83
CA LYS A 156 -35.19 -3.24 -7.39
C LYS A 156 -36.38 -3.71 -8.23
N ASN A 157 -37.04 -2.79 -8.94
CA ASN A 157 -38.15 -3.09 -9.83
C ASN A 157 -37.71 -3.29 -11.28
N SER A 158 -36.42 -3.14 -11.58
CA SER A 158 -35.90 -3.47 -12.90
C SER A 158 -36.12 -4.95 -13.20
N LYS A 159 -36.45 -5.24 -14.46
CA LYS A 159 -36.71 -6.60 -14.94
C LYS A 159 -35.53 -7.54 -14.66
N GLU A 160 -34.30 -7.04 -14.78
CA GLU A 160 -33.07 -7.78 -14.55
C GLU A 160 -32.91 -8.23 -13.08
N VAL A 161 -33.24 -7.35 -12.12
CA VAL A 161 -33.23 -7.70 -10.69
C VAL A 161 -34.37 -8.66 -10.35
N GLN A 162 -35.56 -8.47 -10.91
CA GLN A 162 -36.70 -9.35 -10.70
C GLN A 162 -36.44 -10.77 -11.24
N ASP A 163 -35.81 -10.86 -12.41
CA ASP A 163 -35.42 -12.14 -13.03
C ASP A 163 -34.33 -12.85 -12.20
N TRP A 164 -33.40 -12.11 -11.60
CA TRP A 164 -32.39 -12.66 -10.69
C TRP A 164 -33.00 -13.16 -9.37
N ILE A 165 -33.92 -12.39 -8.78
CA ILE A 165 -34.66 -12.79 -7.56
C ILE A 165 -35.49 -14.05 -7.82
N ALA A 166 -36.14 -14.14 -8.99
CA ALA A 166 -36.92 -15.31 -9.38
C ALA A 166 -36.06 -16.58 -9.53
N LYS A 167 -34.84 -16.45 -10.05
CA LYS A 167 -33.87 -17.57 -10.16
C LYS A 167 -33.33 -18.03 -8.81
N MET A 168 -33.22 -17.13 -7.84
CA MET A 168 -32.73 -17.41 -6.49
C MET A 168 -33.80 -18.03 -5.58
N ARG A 169 -35.09 -17.99 -5.96
CA ARG A 169 -36.16 -18.55 -5.14
C ARG A 169 -36.10 -20.09 -5.23
N PRO A 170 -35.88 -20.81 -4.12
CA PRO A 170 -35.83 -22.27 -4.16
C PRO A 170 -37.17 -22.83 -4.64
N THR A 171 -37.15 -23.76 -5.59
CA THR A 171 -38.35 -24.47 -6.04
C THR A 171 -38.98 -25.21 -4.86
N PRO A 172 -40.31 -25.14 -4.65
CA PRO A 172 -40.97 -25.90 -3.61
C PRO A 172 -40.66 -27.39 -3.82
N LYS A 173 -40.06 -28.04 -2.81
CA LYS A 173 -39.94 -29.50 -2.81
C LYS A 173 -41.35 -30.06 -2.65
N HIS A 174 -41.84 -30.77 -3.68
CA HIS A 174 -43.04 -31.59 -3.59
C HIS A 174 -42.80 -32.80 -2.68
#